data_AF-A0A1Y1Y4U6-F1
#
_entry.id   AF-A0A1Y1Y4U6-F1
#
_cell.length_a   1.000
_cell.length_b   1.000
_cell.length_c   1.000
_cell.angle_alpha   90.00
_cell.angle_beta   90.00
_cell.angle_gamma   90.00
#
_symmetry.space_group_name_H-M   'P 1'
#
loop_
_entity.id
_entity.type
_entity.pdbx_description
1 polymer ?
#
loop_
_entity_poly.entity_id
_entity_poly.type
_entity_poly.pdbx_seq_one_letter_code
_entity_poly.pdbx_strand_id
1 'polypeptide(L)'
;MLRYLSRATLRNVKPTVHWRQTGMREISTTTRKPTLTRGHPVLYSSALLAIGIGAGYYTTQTKVKVTCEAQTEAQRYMKEAEKMEKDKRYEVLLPADTEPTAMSQRMANYVKKLQYEIVSTLAAIDGKEFVVNQYQRAGGGEGAVCVLQDGNVFEKAGVNVSVMSNKLPKAAVKQMREKPMELQGEGPYPFFVASISLVLHPHNPMVPTVHMNYRYFEIQDEDGKPQAWWFGGGSDLTPSYLFEEDAVHFHSTLKQACQNHDPEFYPEFKKWCDRYFYLTHRGEARGIGGVFFDDLDTHHPEQIFKFVRECGDAFLPSYVPIVMKRKDHTFTPQQKEWQQIRRGRYVEFNLVHDRGTKFGLRGPGPKIENILMSLPLTARWEYCHSPEEGGEEEKLLEILKHPKEWVPLN
;
A
#
# COMPACT_ATOMS: atom_id res chain seq x y z
N MET A 1 24.94 49.50 40.31
CA MET A 1 26.36 49.76 39.98
C MET A 1 26.56 49.51 38.49
N LEU A 2 26.98 50.54 37.75
CA LEU A 2 27.52 50.63 36.37
C LEU A 2 26.97 49.70 35.26
N ARG A 3 26.23 50.20 34.24
CA ARG A 3 26.65 50.91 33.00
C ARG A 3 27.65 50.13 32.11
N TYR A 4 27.25 49.79 30.87
CA TYR A 4 27.87 50.28 29.61
C TYR A 4 27.09 49.83 28.35
N LEU A 5 26.50 50.82 27.64
CA LEU A 5 26.43 51.06 26.17
C LEU A 5 26.09 49.89 25.19
N SER A 6 25.30 50.04 24.12
CA SER A 6 25.18 51.13 23.14
C SER A 6 23.89 50.99 22.30
N ARG A 7 23.42 52.13 21.75
CA ARG A 7 22.24 52.33 20.92
C ARG A 7 22.46 51.93 19.45
N ALA A 8 21.41 51.43 18.77
CA ALA A 8 21.15 51.78 17.38
C ALA A 8 19.65 51.66 17.04
N THR A 9 19.14 52.73 16.43
CA THR A 9 17.77 53.09 16.05
C THR A 9 17.14 52.18 14.99
N LEU A 10 15.91 51.72 15.24
CA LEU A 10 15.02 51.09 14.25
C LEU A 10 14.35 52.16 13.38
N ARG A 11 14.66 52.20 12.08
CA ARG A 11 13.85 52.91 11.06
C ARG A 11 12.86 51.91 10.46
N ASN A 12 11.57 52.23 10.57
CA ASN A 12 10.48 51.55 9.88
C ASN A 12 10.63 51.71 8.36
N VAL A 13 10.81 50.60 7.65
CA VAL A 13 10.67 50.54 6.18
C VAL A 13 9.53 49.58 5.87
N LYS A 14 8.42 50.13 5.35
CA LYS A 14 7.33 49.35 4.73
C LYS A 14 7.78 48.94 3.32
N PRO A 15 7.61 47.68 2.89
CA PRO A 15 7.77 47.34 1.48
C PRO A 15 6.46 47.63 0.72
N THR A 16 6.52 48.56 -0.23
CA THR A 16 5.52 48.77 -1.27
C THR A 16 5.69 47.71 -2.35
N VAL A 17 4.69 46.86 -2.56
CA VAL A 17 4.62 45.94 -3.71
C VAL A 17 3.68 46.56 -4.75
N HIS A 18 4.21 46.90 -5.92
CA HIS A 18 3.43 47.32 -7.08
C HIS A 18 3.01 46.11 -7.91
N TRP A 19 1.71 45.85 -7.98
CA TRP A 19 1.12 44.94 -8.97
C TRP A 19 0.99 45.66 -10.31
N ARG A 20 1.76 45.23 -11.32
CA ARG A 20 1.46 45.57 -12.73
C ARG A 20 0.50 44.53 -13.29
N GLN A 21 -0.73 44.95 -13.55
CA GLN A 21 -1.65 44.24 -14.44
C GLN A 21 -1.17 44.40 -15.88
N THR A 22 -0.76 43.31 -16.52
CA THR A 22 -0.63 43.24 -17.98
C THR A 22 -1.89 42.59 -18.54
N GLY A 23 -2.63 43.36 -19.34
CA GLY A 23 -3.92 43.00 -19.90
C GLY A 23 -3.88 41.82 -20.86
N MET A 24 -4.90 40.98 -20.76
CA MET A 24 -5.29 40.02 -21.80
C MET A 24 -5.77 40.80 -23.03
N ARG A 25 -5.15 40.53 -24.18
CA ARG A 25 -5.73 40.84 -25.49
C ARG A 25 -6.57 39.66 -25.92
N GLU A 26 -7.85 39.91 -26.12
CA GLU A 26 -8.78 39.03 -26.83
C GLU A 26 -8.28 38.84 -28.27
N ILE A 27 -8.07 37.59 -28.66
CA ILE A 27 -7.89 37.21 -30.06
C ILE A 27 -9.24 36.70 -30.55
N SER A 28 -9.98 37.58 -31.23
CA SER A 28 -11.13 37.19 -32.04
C SER A 28 -10.61 36.44 -33.27
N THR A 29 -11.08 35.21 -33.49
CA THR A 29 -10.96 34.56 -34.79
C THR A 29 -12.34 34.15 -35.28
N THR A 30 -12.63 34.69 -36.46
CA THR A 30 -13.83 34.65 -37.25
C THR A 30 -14.11 33.23 -37.75
N THR A 31 -15.23 32.63 -37.34
CA THR A 31 -15.74 31.39 -37.93
C THR A 31 -16.50 31.70 -39.22
N ARG A 32 -15.85 31.46 -40.37
CA ARG A 32 -16.55 31.38 -41.67
C ARG A 32 -17.23 30.02 -41.80
N LYS A 33 -18.56 30.02 -41.88
CA LYS A 33 -19.37 28.88 -42.34
C LYS A 33 -19.19 28.69 -43.86
N PRO A 34 -19.04 27.46 -44.38
CA PRO A 34 -19.39 27.17 -45.75
C PRO A 34 -20.82 26.62 -45.83
N THR A 35 -21.57 27.22 -46.76
CA THR A 35 -22.87 26.82 -47.29
C THR A 35 -22.88 25.41 -47.85
N LEU A 36 -23.89 24.61 -47.48
CA LEU A 36 -24.25 23.35 -48.14
C LEU A 36 -25.11 23.66 -49.37
N THR A 37 -24.66 23.29 -50.56
CA THR A 37 -25.48 23.18 -51.78
C THR A 37 -25.85 21.71 -52.04
N ARG A 38 -27.11 21.49 -52.40
CA ARG A 38 -27.70 20.20 -52.78
C ARG A 38 -27.13 19.70 -54.13
N GLY A 39 -26.81 18.41 -54.21
CA GLY A 39 -26.53 17.66 -55.43
C GLY A 39 -26.90 16.17 -55.24
N HIS A 40 -27.48 15.57 -56.28
CA HIS A 40 -28.21 14.30 -56.35
C HIS A 40 -27.42 12.99 -56.06
N PRO A 41 -28.10 11.85 -55.83
CA PRO A 41 -27.50 10.61 -55.33
C PRO A 41 -26.90 9.75 -56.44
N VAL A 42 -25.76 9.10 -56.17
CA VAL A 42 -25.21 8.02 -56.99
C VAL A 42 -25.01 6.80 -56.09
N LEU A 43 -25.71 5.72 -56.44
CA LEU A 43 -25.55 4.37 -55.91
C LEU A 43 -24.12 3.88 -56.10
N TYR A 44 -23.44 3.47 -55.03
CA TYR A 44 -22.37 2.48 -55.10
C TYR A 44 -22.45 1.47 -53.95
N SER A 45 -22.32 0.22 -54.37
CA SER A 45 -22.38 -1.06 -53.67
C SER A 45 -21.80 -1.11 -52.26
N SER A 46 -22.57 -1.71 -51.36
CA SER A 46 -22.14 -2.22 -50.05
C SER A 46 -21.14 -3.38 -50.21
N ALA A 47 -19.86 -3.09 -49.98
CA ALA A 47 -18.84 -4.08 -49.64
C ALA A 47 -18.19 -3.66 -48.31
N LEU A 48 -18.87 -3.93 -47.19
CA LEU A 48 -18.35 -3.72 -45.84
C LEU A 48 -18.84 -4.88 -44.96
N LEU A 49 -18.13 -6.01 -45.01
CA LEU A 49 -18.21 -7.04 -43.97
C LEU A 49 -16.96 -7.91 -44.06
N ALA A 50 -15.93 -7.62 -43.25
CA ALA A 50 -14.88 -8.59 -42.85
C ALA A 50 -13.68 -7.99 -42.07
N ILE A 51 -13.63 -6.70 -41.70
CA ILE A 51 -12.43 -6.14 -41.00
C ILE A 51 -12.61 -6.06 -39.46
N GLY A 52 -13.84 -6.10 -38.95
CA GLY A 52 -14.12 -5.95 -37.51
C GLY A 52 -13.92 -7.20 -36.64
N ILE A 53 -13.98 -8.40 -37.21
CA ILE A 53 -13.91 -9.66 -36.43
C ILE A 53 -12.45 -10.08 -36.21
N GLY A 54 -11.57 -9.87 -37.21
CA GLY A 54 -10.15 -10.23 -37.12
C GLY A 54 -9.40 -9.48 -36.04
N ALA A 55 -9.59 -8.16 -35.92
CA ALA A 55 -8.93 -7.36 -34.90
C ALA A 55 -9.37 -7.73 -33.48
N GLY A 56 -10.67 -7.98 -33.27
CA GLY A 56 -11.20 -8.41 -31.96
C GLY A 56 -10.74 -9.81 -31.57
N TYR A 57 -10.71 -10.76 -32.51
CA TYR A 57 -10.27 -12.14 -32.24
C TYR A 57 -8.75 -12.23 -32.03
N TYR A 58 -7.97 -11.49 -32.82
CA TYR A 58 -6.52 -11.47 -32.68
C TYR A 58 -6.08 -10.77 -31.39
N THR A 59 -6.71 -9.65 -31.02
CA THR A 59 -6.42 -8.97 -29.74
C THR A 59 -6.86 -9.80 -28.54
N THR A 60 -8.03 -10.44 -28.57
CA THR A 60 -8.48 -11.32 -27.47
C THR A 60 -7.61 -12.56 -27.33
N GLN A 61 -7.27 -13.26 -28.41
CA GLN A 61 -6.34 -14.40 -28.33
C GLN A 61 -4.95 -14.00 -27.84
N THR A 62 -4.43 -12.86 -28.29
CA THR A 62 -3.14 -12.35 -27.81
C THR A 62 -3.21 -12.01 -26.32
N LYS A 63 -4.29 -11.34 -25.86
CA LYS A 63 -4.51 -11.03 -24.44
C LYS A 63 -4.60 -12.29 -23.58
N VAL A 64 -5.39 -13.28 -24.01
CA VAL A 64 -5.58 -14.56 -23.30
C VAL A 64 -4.28 -15.35 -23.22
N LYS A 65 -3.51 -15.40 -24.31
CA LYS A 65 -2.23 -16.11 -24.34
C LYS A 65 -1.21 -15.48 -23.40
N VAL A 66 -1.07 -14.16 -23.43
CA VAL A 66 -0.18 -13.40 -22.52
C VAL A 66 -0.58 -13.60 -21.06
N THR A 67 -1.88 -13.60 -20.73
CA THR A 67 -2.34 -13.87 -19.36
C THR A 67 -2.04 -15.29 -18.89
N CYS A 68 -2.18 -16.30 -19.76
CA CYS A 68 -1.90 -17.69 -19.42
C CYS A 68 -0.39 -17.94 -19.20
N GLU A 69 0.45 -17.37 -20.06
CA GLU A 69 1.91 -17.44 -19.93
C GLU A 69 2.39 -16.73 -18.65
N ALA A 70 1.88 -15.54 -18.36
CA ALA A 70 2.20 -14.81 -17.12
C ALA A 70 1.78 -15.56 -15.85
N GLN A 71 0.59 -16.17 -15.84
CA GLN A 71 0.14 -17.00 -14.71
C GLN A 71 1.01 -18.25 -14.53
N THR A 72 1.40 -18.91 -15.63
CA THR A 72 2.27 -20.08 -15.60
C THR A 72 3.66 -19.72 -15.05
N GLU A 73 4.20 -18.57 -15.45
CA GLU A 73 5.46 -18.05 -14.94
C GLU A 73 5.38 -17.69 -13.45
N ALA A 74 4.30 -17.03 -13.01
CA ALA A 74 4.11 -16.71 -11.60
C ALA A 74 4.04 -17.96 -10.72
N GLN A 75 3.33 -18.99 -11.17
CA GLN A 75 3.28 -20.29 -10.49
C GLN A 75 4.66 -20.96 -10.40
N ARG A 76 5.48 -20.84 -11.45
CA ARG A 76 6.85 -21.35 -11.44
C ARG A 76 7.68 -20.65 -10.36
N TYR A 77 7.64 -19.32 -10.28
CA TYR A 77 8.38 -18.57 -9.27
C TYR A 77 7.92 -18.87 -7.84
N MET A 78 6.62 -19.07 -7.61
CA MET A 78 6.13 -19.52 -6.32
C MET A 78 6.67 -20.89 -5.94
N LYS A 79 6.64 -21.86 -6.87
CA LYS A 79 7.21 -23.19 -6.64
C LYS A 79 8.72 -23.15 -6.41
N GLU A 80 9.43 -22.23 -7.05
CA GLU A 80 10.86 -22.02 -6.81
C GLU A 80 11.09 -21.49 -5.39
N ALA A 81 10.31 -20.51 -4.93
CA ALA A 81 10.40 -19.97 -3.57
C ALA A 81 10.01 -21.00 -2.49
N GLU A 82 8.97 -21.81 -2.73
CA GLU A 82 8.53 -22.88 -1.82
C GLU A 82 9.57 -24.00 -1.64
N LYS A 83 10.42 -24.22 -2.65
CA LYS A 83 11.52 -25.20 -2.59
C LYS A 83 12.74 -24.69 -1.84
N MET A 84 12.83 -23.38 -1.59
CA MET A 84 13.96 -22.83 -0.84
C MET A 84 13.90 -23.30 0.61
N GLU A 85 15.05 -23.69 1.15
CA GLU A 85 15.13 -24.18 2.53
C GLU A 85 14.74 -23.07 3.52
N LYS A 86 13.73 -23.32 4.34
CA LYS A 86 13.32 -22.39 5.39
C LYS A 86 14.27 -22.51 6.56
N ASP A 87 14.84 -21.38 6.97
CA ASP A 87 15.75 -21.32 8.09
C ASP A 87 15.02 -21.57 9.42
N LYS A 88 15.49 -22.59 10.15
CA LYS A 88 14.92 -22.99 11.45
C LYS A 88 14.99 -21.89 12.50
N ARG A 89 15.87 -20.90 12.35
CA ARG A 89 15.98 -19.76 13.28
C ARG A 89 14.70 -18.93 13.36
N TYR A 90 13.87 -18.95 12.30
CA TYR A 90 12.60 -18.24 12.31
C TYR A 90 11.47 -19.03 12.99
N GLU A 91 11.65 -20.32 13.30
CA GLU A 91 10.63 -21.12 14.02
C GLU A 91 10.25 -20.51 15.37
N VAL A 92 11.12 -19.68 15.97
CA VAL A 92 10.82 -18.90 17.18
C VAL A 92 9.61 -17.96 17.02
N LEU A 93 9.24 -17.60 15.80
CA LEU A 93 8.08 -16.77 15.47
C LEU A 93 6.77 -17.56 15.45
N LEU A 94 6.83 -18.89 15.36
CA LEU A 94 5.64 -19.73 15.32
C LEU A 94 4.84 -19.57 16.62
N PRO A 95 3.51 -19.51 16.55
CA PRO A 95 2.68 -19.56 17.75
C PRO A 95 2.82 -20.93 18.43
N ALA A 96 2.43 -20.99 19.70
CA ALA A 96 2.26 -22.27 20.38
C ALA A 96 1.22 -23.13 19.65
N ASP A 97 1.48 -24.44 19.57
CA ASP A 97 0.59 -25.42 18.94
C ASP A 97 -0.68 -25.60 19.79
N THR A 98 -1.63 -24.71 19.58
CA THR A 98 -2.88 -24.58 20.30
C THR A 98 -3.99 -24.29 19.31
N GLU A 99 -5.16 -24.89 19.52
CA GLU A 99 -6.38 -24.61 18.74
C GLU A 99 -7.35 -23.77 19.58
N PRO A 100 -7.10 -22.46 19.74
CA PRO A 100 -7.97 -21.60 20.51
C PRO A 100 -9.33 -21.45 19.83
N THR A 101 -10.39 -21.31 20.63
CA THR A 101 -11.74 -21.03 20.14
C THR A 101 -12.00 -19.53 19.96
N ALA A 102 -11.44 -18.69 20.84
CA ALA A 102 -11.63 -17.24 20.82
C ALA A 102 -11.02 -16.58 19.57
N MET A 103 -11.75 -15.65 18.94
CA MET A 103 -11.32 -14.94 17.73
C MET A 103 -10.00 -14.20 17.93
N SER A 104 -9.82 -13.53 19.07
CA SER A 104 -8.58 -12.81 19.42
C SER A 104 -7.35 -13.72 19.36
N GLN A 105 -7.40 -14.88 20.02
CA GLN A 105 -6.27 -15.80 20.04
C GLN A 105 -6.05 -16.50 18.70
N ARG A 106 -7.12 -16.81 17.95
CA ARG A 106 -7.03 -17.32 16.58
C ARG A 106 -6.35 -16.33 15.64
N MET A 107 -6.70 -15.05 15.73
CA MET A 107 -6.02 -13.99 14.97
C MET A 107 -4.56 -13.83 15.40
N ALA A 108 -4.26 -13.84 16.70
CA ALA A 108 -2.88 -13.78 17.20
C ALA A 108 -2.01 -14.93 16.64
N ASN A 109 -2.53 -16.16 16.67
CA ASN A 109 -1.82 -17.32 16.13
C ASN A 109 -1.65 -17.18 14.60
N TYR A 110 -2.69 -16.73 13.89
CA TYR A 110 -2.62 -16.50 12.46
C TYR A 110 -1.54 -15.49 12.06
N VAL A 111 -1.53 -14.29 12.65
CA VAL A 111 -0.57 -13.25 12.26
C VAL A 111 0.88 -13.63 12.56
N LYS A 112 1.12 -14.41 13.63
CA LYS A 112 2.45 -14.97 13.95
C LYS A 112 2.89 -16.00 12.93
N LYS A 113 2.00 -16.93 12.56
CA LYS A 113 2.27 -17.91 11.51
C LYS A 113 2.55 -17.22 10.16
N LEU A 114 1.76 -16.23 9.80
CA LEU A 114 1.96 -15.45 8.59
C LEU A 114 3.29 -14.69 8.60
N GLN A 115 3.68 -14.10 9.73
CA GLN A 115 5.00 -13.47 9.88
C GLN A 115 6.14 -14.48 9.68
N TYR A 116 6.04 -15.67 10.28
CA TYR A 116 7.00 -16.75 10.07
C TYR A 116 7.12 -17.12 8.58
N GLU A 117 6.00 -17.34 7.89
CA GLU A 117 5.97 -17.72 6.49
C GLU A 117 6.59 -16.64 5.58
N ILE A 118 6.23 -15.38 5.82
CA ILE A 118 6.76 -14.24 5.06
C ILE A 118 8.25 -14.07 5.32
N VAL A 119 8.69 -13.99 6.58
CA VAL A 119 10.10 -13.78 6.94
C VAL A 119 10.97 -14.90 6.39
N SER A 120 10.53 -16.16 6.54
CA SER A 120 11.28 -17.31 6.02
C SER A 120 11.43 -17.26 4.51
N THR A 121 10.36 -16.91 3.79
CA THR A 121 10.38 -16.83 2.32
C THR A 121 11.26 -15.68 1.84
N LEU A 122 11.13 -14.49 2.45
CA LEU A 122 11.92 -13.32 2.08
C LEU A 122 13.42 -13.50 2.38
N ALA A 123 13.75 -14.10 3.53
CA ALA A 123 15.14 -14.42 3.87
C ALA A 123 15.77 -15.39 2.86
N ALA A 124 15.01 -16.40 2.44
CA ALA A 124 15.48 -17.36 1.44
C ALA A 124 15.70 -16.72 0.06
N ILE A 125 14.81 -15.81 -0.36
CA ILE A 125 14.94 -15.05 -1.61
C ILE A 125 16.12 -14.08 -1.56
N ASP A 126 16.32 -13.40 -0.43
CA ASP A 126 17.40 -12.42 -0.27
C ASP A 126 18.78 -13.09 -0.11
N GLY A 127 18.83 -14.21 0.61
CA GLY A 127 20.07 -14.87 1.02
C GLY A 127 20.76 -14.20 2.22
N LYS A 128 20.13 -13.19 2.84
CA LYS A 128 20.53 -12.60 4.13
C LYS A 128 19.45 -12.77 5.19
N GLU A 129 19.86 -12.53 6.43
CA GLU A 129 19.10 -12.87 7.62
C GLU A 129 18.29 -11.67 8.13
N PHE A 130 17.08 -11.94 8.60
CA PHE A 130 16.33 -10.98 9.40
C PHE A 130 16.82 -11.01 10.84
N VAL A 131 17.06 -9.83 11.40
CA VAL A 131 17.19 -9.64 12.84
C VAL A 131 15.79 -9.78 13.44
N VAL A 132 15.61 -10.75 14.33
CA VAL A 132 14.36 -11.00 15.04
C VAL A 132 14.45 -10.47 16.47
N ASN A 133 13.58 -9.53 16.83
CA ASN A 133 13.48 -8.99 18.17
C ASN A 133 12.07 -9.22 18.73
N GLN A 134 11.96 -10.23 19.60
CA GLN A 134 10.76 -10.50 20.38
C GLN A 134 10.72 -9.66 21.64
N TYR A 135 9.53 -9.16 21.98
CA TYR A 135 9.37 -8.33 23.16
C TYR A 135 8.03 -8.55 23.85
N GLN A 136 8.02 -8.28 25.15
CA GLN A 136 6.81 -8.14 25.96
C GLN A 136 6.68 -6.68 26.43
N ARG A 137 5.45 -6.24 26.67
CA ARG A 137 5.15 -4.90 27.19
C ARG A 137 4.79 -5.00 28.68
N ALA A 138 5.27 -4.04 29.48
CA ALA A 138 4.98 -3.99 30.92
C ALA A 138 3.47 -3.94 31.24
N GLY A 139 2.66 -3.37 30.35
CA GLY A 139 1.20 -3.27 30.49
C GLY A 139 0.40 -4.38 29.81
N GLY A 140 1.02 -5.51 29.49
CA GLY A 140 0.40 -6.59 28.73
C GLY A 140 0.60 -6.45 27.21
N GLY A 141 0.73 -7.59 26.56
CA GLY A 141 1.00 -7.69 25.12
C GLY A 141 2.45 -8.03 24.78
N GLU A 142 2.61 -8.52 23.56
CA GLU A 142 3.84 -9.05 23.01
C GLU A 142 3.93 -8.74 21.51
N GLY A 143 5.07 -9.03 20.91
CA GLY A 143 5.23 -8.92 19.48
C GLY A 143 6.63 -9.32 19.05
N ALA A 144 6.82 -9.34 17.74
CA ALA A 144 8.10 -9.57 17.13
C ALA A 144 8.31 -8.55 16.03
N VAL A 145 9.48 -7.91 16.04
CA VAL A 145 9.96 -7.05 14.96
C VAL A 145 10.99 -7.85 14.20
N CYS A 146 10.76 -8.08 12.91
CA CYS A 146 11.73 -8.72 12.03
C CYS A 146 12.24 -7.65 11.06
N VAL A 147 13.53 -7.35 11.07
CA VAL A 147 14.14 -6.37 10.16
C VAL A 147 15.31 -6.99 9.41
N LEU A 148 15.33 -6.83 8.10
CA LEU A 148 16.49 -7.06 7.25
C LEU A 148 16.90 -5.71 6.66
N GLN A 149 18.18 -5.39 6.74
CA GLN A 149 18.74 -4.16 6.19
C GLN A 149 20.00 -4.50 5.42
N ASP A 150 20.26 -3.75 4.35
CA ASP A 150 21.42 -3.94 3.48
C ASP A 150 21.45 -5.36 2.88
N GLY A 151 20.28 -5.88 2.51
CA GLY A 151 20.08 -7.17 1.83
C GLY A 151 20.59 -7.20 0.39
N ASN A 152 20.60 -8.38 -0.21
CA ASN A 152 20.95 -8.54 -1.63
C ASN A 152 19.78 -8.13 -2.55
N VAL A 153 18.54 -8.38 -2.10
CA VAL A 153 17.31 -8.07 -2.84
C VAL A 153 16.58 -6.91 -2.19
N PHE A 154 16.49 -6.90 -0.86
CA PHE A 154 15.82 -5.86 -0.08
C PHE A 154 16.85 -4.94 0.57
N GLU A 155 16.84 -3.67 0.19
CA GLU A 155 17.67 -2.65 0.85
C GLU A 155 17.22 -2.47 2.30
N LYS A 156 15.91 -2.52 2.54
CA LYS A 156 15.32 -2.59 3.87
C LYS A 156 13.98 -3.32 3.79
N ALA A 157 13.78 -4.29 4.66
CA ALA A 157 12.53 -5.01 4.81
C ALA A 157 12.18 -5.12 6.28
N GLY A 158 10.93 -4.86 6.63
CA GLY A 158 10.47 -5.18 7.97
C GLY A 158 9.08 -5.77 7.99
N VAL A 159 8.90 -6.74 8.89
CA VAL A 159 7.68 -7.51 9.08
C VAL A 159 7.42 -7.58 10.58
N ASN A 160 6.41 -6.86 11.03
CA ASN A 160 6.12 -6.65 12.44
C ASN A 160 4.80 -7.29 12.83
N VAL A 161 4.81 -8.02 13.94
CA VAL A 161 3.61 -8.50 14.62
C VAL A 161 3.50 -7.82 15.99
N SER A 162 2.30 -7.40 16.33
CA SER A 162 1.95 -6.89 17.66
C SER A 162 0.64 -7.51 18.10
N VAL A 163 0.65 -8.11 19.30
CA VAL A 163 -0.52 -8.63 19.99
C VAL A 163 -0.59 -7.90 21.33
N MET A 164 -1.68 -7.20 21.61
CA MET A 164 -1.80 -6.41 22.84
C MET A 164 -3.18 -6.60 23.44
N SER A 165 -3.19 -6.79 24.75
CA SER A 165 -4.38 -6.72 25.59
C SER A 165 -4.14 -5.69 26.68
N ASN A 166 -5.00 -4.68 26.80
CA ASN A 166 -4.91 -3.68 27.85
C ASN A 166 -6.29 -3.03 28.08
N LYS A 167 -6.38 -1.92 28.83
CA LYS A 167 -7.61 -1.17 29.07
C LYS A 167 -7.58 0.18 28.34
N LEU A 168 -8.67 0.53 27.66
CA LEU A 168 -8.86 1.80 26.96
C LEU A 168 -9.72 2.76 27.76
N PRO A 169 -9.26 4.00 28.00
CA PRO A 169 -10.13 5.08 28.46
C PRO A 169 -11.25 5.33 27.46
N LYS A 170 -12.45 5.67 27.94
CA LYS A 170 -13.64 5.96 27.10
C LYS A 170 -13.38 7.02 26.01
N ALA A 171 -12.53 8.01 26.29
CA ALA A 171 -12.15 9.04 25.32
C ALA A 171 -11.31 8.50 24.15
N ALA A 172 -10.52 7.44 24.36
CA ALA A 172 -9.67 6.86 23.34
C ALA A 172 -10.48 6.02 22.33
N VAL A 173 -11.57 5.39 22.75
CA VAL A 173 -12.45 4.58 21.88
C VAL A 173 -12.92 5.36 20.64
N LYS A 174 -13.25 6.64 20.80
CA LYS A 174 -13.71 7.50 19.69
C LYS A 174 -12.63 7.79 18.64
N GLN A 175 -11.35 7.55 18.94
CA GLN A 175 -10.24 7.82 18.03
C GLN A 175 -9.79 6.57 17.25
N MET A 176 -10.34 5.39 17.57
CA MET A 176 -9.85 4.11 17.05
C MET A 176 -10.57 3.60 15.81
N ARG A 177 -11.77 4.13 15.56
CA ARG A 177 -12.60 3.83 14.39
C ARG A 177 -13.25 5.10 13.88
N GLU A 178 -13.59 5.13 12.59
CA GLU A 178 -14.30 6.25 11.98
C GLU A 178 -15.79 6.23 12.37
N LYS A 179 -16.38 5.03 12.47
CA LYS A 179 -17.79 4.85 12.82
C LYS A 179 -18.03 4.95 14.34
N PRO A 180 -18.99 5.76 14.83
CA PRO A 180 -19.35 5.79 16.23
C PRO A 180 -19.86 4.43 16.73
N MET A 181 -19.70 4.17 18.03
CA MET A 181 -20.18 2.93 18.65
C MET A 181 -20.67 3.17 20.07
N GLU A 182 -21.76 2.52 20.42
CA GLU A 182 -22.29 2.50 21.78
C GLU A 182 -21.68 1.32 22.53
N LEU A 183 -21.00 1.62 23.64
CA LEU A 183 -20.42 0.63 24.54
C LEU A 183 -21.17 0.63 25.86
N GLN A 184 -21.33 -0.54 26.46
CA GLN A 184 -21.95 -0.68 27.77
C GLN A 184 -20.92 -0.43 28.87
N GLY A 185 -21.23 0.45 29.83
CA GLY A 185 -20.39 0.78 30.97
C GLY A 185 -19.78 2.18 30.92
N GLU A 186 -19.04 2.54 31.98
CA GLU A 186 -18.34 3.83 32.07
C GLU A 186 -16.87 3.75 31.64
N GLY A 187 -16.34 2.53 31.45
CA GLY A 187 -14.94 2.24 31.16
C GLY A 187 -14.04 2.37 32.41
N PRO A 188 -12.72 2.15 32.28
CA PRO A 188 -11.99 1.83 31.06
C PRO A 188 -12.28 0.41 30.55
N TYR A 189 -12.39 0.25 29.23
CA TYR A 189 -12.78 -1.03 28.61
C TYR A 189 -11.58 -1.92 28.34
N PRO A 190 -11.59 -3.19 28.73
CA PRO A 190 -10.62 -4.15 28.23
C PRO A 190 -10.69 -4.21 26.71
N PHE A 191 -9.54 -4.29 26.05
CA PHE A 191 -9.46 -4.44 24.61
C PHE A 191 -8.35 -5.39 24.24
N PHE A 192 -8.46 -5.91 23.03
CA PHE A 192 -7.47 -6.74 22.39
C PHE A 192 -7.21 -6.27 20.97
N VAL A 193 -5.94 -6.34 20.55
CA VAL A 193 -5.53 -6.13 19.17
C VAL A 193 -4.49 -7.16 18.77
N ALA A 194 -4.65 -7.75 17.58
CA ALA A 194 -3.61 -8.53 16.93
C ALA A 194 -3.41 -8.00 15.52
N SER A 195 -2.17 -7.69 15.15
CA SER A 195 -1.84 -7.09 13.86
C SER A 195 -0.53 -7.62 13.31
N ILE A 196 -0.48 -7.78 11.99
CA ILE A 196 0.74 -7.84 11.19
C ILE A 196 0.84 -6.58 10.32
N SER A 197 2.03 -6.05 10.16
CA SER A 197 2.32 -4.97 9.21
C SER A 197 3.72 -5.16 8.62
N LEU A 198 3.87 -4.94 7.32
CA LEU A 198 5.15 -4.97 6.66
C LEU A 198 5.31 -3.83 5.66
N VAL A 199 6.57 -3.47 5.45
CA VAL A 199 7.00 -2.65 4.32
C VAL A 199 8.31 -3.22 3.80
N LEU A 200 8.38 -3.46 2.49
CA LEU A 200 9.56 -3.98 1.83
C LEU A 200 10.05 -2.97 0.80
N HIS A 201 11.30 -2.55 0.92
CA HIS A 201 11.99 -1.65 0.00
C HIS A 201 13.11 -2.40 -0.73
N PRO A 202 12.85 -2.90 -1.95
CA PRO A 202 13.86 -3.56 -2.76
C PRO A 202 15.02 -2.65 -3.13
N HIS A 203 16.21 -3.23 -3.29
CA HIS A 203 17.39 -2.54 -3.78
C HIS A 203 17.24 -2.17 -5.27
N ASN A 204 16.72 -3.08 -6.10
CA ASN A 204 16.55 -2.86 -7.54
C ASN A 204 15.33 -1.95 -7.84
N PRO A 205 15.49 -0.83 -8.58
CA PRO A 205 14.38 0.05 -9.00
C PRO A 205 13.24 -0.64 -9.75
N MET A 206 13.52 -1.79 -10.39
CA MET A 206 12.54 -2.55 -11.15
C MET A 206 11.63 -3.40 -10.25
N VAL A 207 11.98 -3.61 -8.98
CA VAL A 207 11.12 -4.30 -8.01
C VAL A 207 10.35 -3.23 -7.21
N PRO A 208 9.01 -3.27 -7.18
CA PRO A 208 8.21 -2.29 -6.48
C PRO A 208 8.37 -2.39 -4.96
N THR A 209 8.28 -1.26 -4.26
CA THR A 209 8.02 -1.28 -2.82
C THR A 209 6.62 -1.85 -2.58
N VAL A 210 6.42 -2.62 -1.51
CA VAL A 210 5.10 -3.14 -1.13
C VAL A 210 4.83 -2.88 0.35
N HIS A 211 3.56 -2.64 0.66
CA HIS A 211 3.04 -2.55 2.02
C HIS A 211 1.88 -3.53 2.20
N MET A 212 1.79 -4.10 3.40
CA MET A 212 0.63 -4.87 3.83
C MET A 212 0.36 -4.63 5.32
N ASN A 213 -0.92 -4.58 5.69
CA ASN A 213 -1.37 -4.62 7.07
C ASN A 213 -2.62 -5.49 7.18
N TYR A 214 -2.72 -6.33 8.20
CA TYR A 214 -3.97 -6.96 8.61
C TYR A 214 -4.06 -6.95 10.13
N ARG A 215 -5.22 -6.54 10.64
CA ARG A 215 -5.46 -6.39 12.07
C ARG A 215 -6.87 -6.78 12.46
N TYR A 216 -6.98 -7.26 13.69
CA TYR A 216 -8.24 -7.46 14.39
C TYR A 216 -8.21 -6.60 15.65
N PHE A 217 -9.35 -5.99 15.94
CA PHE A 217 -9.56 -5.25 17.16
C PHE A 217 -10.84 -5.74 17.83
N GLU A 218 -10.82 -5.92 19.14
CA GLU A 218 -12.03 -6.13 19.94
C GLU A 218 -12.00 -5.34 21.23
N ILE A 219 -13.17 -4.83 21.62
CA ILE A 219 -13.45 -4.30 22.94
C ILE A 219 -14.25 -5.35 23.68
N GLN A 220 -13.81 -5.68 24.88
CA GLN A 220 -14.40 -6.72 25.71
C GLN A 220 -15.19 -6.10 26.87
N ASP A 221 -16.13 -6.86 27.43
CA ASP A 221 -16.71 -6.59 28.75
C ASP A 221 -15.78 -7.06 29.88
N GLU A 222 -16.22 -6.91 31.13
CA GLU A 222 -15.46 -7.33 32.31
C GLU A 222 -15.28 -8.85 32.39
N ASP A 223 -16.16 -9.63 31.75
CA ASP A 223 -16.09 -11.09 31.66
C ASP A 223 -15.21 -11.57 30.49
N GLY A 224 -14.63 -10.65 29.72
CA GLY A 224 -13.77 -10.94 28.57
C GLY A 224 -14.51 -11.30 27.28
N LYS A 225 -15.83 -11.08 27.20
CA LYS A 225 -16.61 -11.31 25.97
C LYS A 225 -16.56 -10.08 25.07
N PRO A 226 -16.49 -10.24 23.73
CA PRO A 226 -16.51 -9.12 22.81
C PRO A 226 -17.83 -8.33 22.88
N GLN A 227 -17.76 -7.05 23.28
CA GLN A 227 -18.85 -6.09 23.10
C GLN A 227 -18.87 -5.53 21.68
N ALA A 228 -17.67 -5.40 21.09
CA ALA A 228 -17.48 -4.86 19.78
C ALA A 228 -16.19 -5.37 19.17
N TRP A 229 -16.15 -5.46 17.85
CA TRP A 229 -14.98 -5.92 17.12
C TRP A 229 -15.02 -5.37 15.69
N TRP A 230 -13.85 -5.30 15.07
CA TRP A 230 -13.73 -5.01 13.65
C TRP A 230 -12.39 -5.53 13.12
N PHE A 231 -12.34 -5.76 11.82
CA PHE A 231 -11.10 -6.01 11.11
C PHE A 231 -10.71 -4.78 10.28
N GLY A 232 -9.42 -4.67 10.00
CA GLY A 232 -8.89 -3.70 9.08
C GLY A 232 -7.65 -4.26 8.39
N GLY A 233 -7.33 -3.74 7.22
CA GLY A 233 -6.15 -4.18 6.51
C GLY A 233 -6.11 -3.81 5.05
N GLY A 234 -5.19 -4.44 4.34
CA GLY A 234 -4.94 -4.18 2.94
C GLY A 234 -3.51 -4.51 2.54
N SER A 235 -3.31 -4.55 1.23
CA SER A 235 -2.01 -4.67 0.58
C SER A 235 -1.97 -3.69 -0.58
N ASP A 236 -0.86 -2.98 -0.75
CA ASP A 236 -0.70 -2.01 -1.84
C ASP A 236 0.73 -1.98 -2.41
N LEU A 237 0.84 -1.66 -3.70
CA LEU A 237 2.07 -1.76 -4.48
C LEU A 237 2.55 -0.38 -4.95
N THR A 238 3.83 -0.08 -4.72
CA THR A 238 4.47 1.20 -5.01
C THR A 238 5.69 1.01 -5.94
N PRO A 239 5.47 0.90 -7.27
CA PRO A 239 6.56 0.81 -8.25
C PRO A 239 7.34 2.13 -8.40
N SER A 240 8.61 2.02 -8.78
CA SER A 240 9.37 3.15 -9.35
C SER A 240 9.32 3.15 -10.88
N TYR A 241 9.25 1.97 -11.50
CA TYR A 241 8.98 1.80 -12.93
C TYR A 241 7.72 0.96 -13.12
N LEU A 242 6.88 1.34 -14.07
CA LEU A 242 5.62 0.66 -14.32
C LEU A 242 5.83 -0.56 -15.21
N PHE A 243 5.44 -1.73 -14.71
CA PHE A 243 5.21 -2.95 -15.49
C PHE A 243 3.73 -3.29 -15.38
N GLU A 244 2.99 -3.20 -16.48
CA GLU A 244 1.54 -3.43 -16.45
C GLU A 244 1.19 -4.85 -16.04
N GLU A 245 2.00 -5.83 -16.47
CA GLU A 245 1.83 -7.23 -16.10
C GLU A 245 1.98 -7.48 -14.58
N ASP A 246 2.85 -6.73 -13.91
CA ASP A 246 3.05 -6.85 -12.46
C ASP A 246 1.85 -6.24 -11.71
N ALA A 247 1.33 -5.12 -12.21
CA ALA A 247 0.14 -4.49 -11.67
C ALA A 247 -1.10 -5.40 -11.82
N VAL A 248 -1.29 -5.99 -13.01
CA VAL A 248 -2.37 -6.94 -13.28
C VAL A 248 -2.23 -8.19 -12.40
N HIS A 249 -1.03 -8.75 -12.26
CA HIS A 249 -0.78 -9.92 -11.40
C HIS A 249 -1.15 -9.65 -9.94
N PHE A 250 -0.64 -8.54 -9.40
CA PHE A 250 -0.90 -8.14 -8.01
C PHE A 250 -2.40 -7.96 -7.75
N HIS A 251 -3.06 -7.16 -8.60
CA HIS A 251 -4.49 -6.87 -8.46
C HIS A 251 -5.38 -8.09 -8.74
N SER A 252 -5.02 -8.97 -9.67
CA SER A 252 -5.76 -10.21 -9.92
C SER A 252 -5.73 -11.14 -8.70
N THR A 253 -4.55 -11.26 -8.07
CA THR A 253 -4.37 -12.11 -6.89
C THR A 253 -5.20 -11.60 -5.71
N LEU A 254 -5.20 -10.28 -5.48
CA LEU A 254 -6.04 -9.66 -4.44
C LEU A 254 -7.53 -9.75 -4.76
N LYS A 255 -7.92 -9.56 -6.03
CA LYS A 255 -9.32 -9.72 -6.47
C LYS A 255 -9.82 -11.13 -6.20
N GLN A 256 -9.02 -12.15 -6.50
CA GLN A 256 -9.40 -13.55 -6.23
C GLN A 256 -9.65 -13.81 -4.75
N ALA A 257 -8.79 -13.30 -3.86
CA ALA A 257 -8.98 -13.41 -2.41
C ALA A 257 -10.26 -12.70 -1.93
N CYS A 258 -10.63 -11.56 -2.54
CA CYS A 258 -11.86 -10.86 -2.19
C CYS A 258 -13.12 -11.57 -2.69
N GLN A 259 -13.14 -12.00 -3.96
CA GLN A 259 -14.32 -12.54 -4.62
C GLN A 259 -14.79 -13.89 -4.06
N ASN A 260 -13.91 -14.65 -3.41
CA ASN A 260 -14.28 -15.88 -2.69
C ASN A 260 -15.22 -15.62 -1.49
N HIS A 261 -15.34 -14.36 -1.06
CA HIS A 261 -16.10 -13.94 0.12
C HIS A 261 -17.27 -13.04 -0.23
N ASP A 262 -17.02 -12.01 -1.02
CA ASP A 262 -18.05 -11.07 -1.48
C ASP A 262 -17.57 -10.43 -2.80
N PRO A 263 -18.38 -10.48 -3.87
CA PRO A 263 -18.01 -9.87 -5.16
C PRO A 263 -17.78 -8.35 -5.08
N GLU A 264 -18.38 -7.64 -4.11
CA GLU A 264 -18.25 -6.19 -3.95
C GLU A 264 -16.98 -5.77 -3.20
N PHE A 265 -16.32 -6.69 -2.48
CA PHE A 265 -15.14 -6.37 -1.67
C PHE A 265 -13.99 -5.80 -2.51
N TYR A 266 -13.64 -6.41 -3.64
CA TYR A 266 -12.54 -5.89 -4.44
C TYR A 266 -12.85 -4.50 -5.03
N PRO A 267 -14.00 -4.27 -5.71
CA PRO A 267 -14.37 -2.94 -6.19
C PRO A 267 -14.39 -1.86 -5.11
N GLU A 268 -14.91 -2.16 -3.92
CA GLU A 268 -14.96 -1.21 -2.81
C GLU A 268 -13.57 -0.92 -2.25
N PHE A 269 -12.83 -1.96 -1.89
CA PHE A 269 -11.55 -1.84 -1.20
C PHE A 269 -10.44 -1.33 -2.11
N LYS A 270 -10.51 -1.60 -3.42
CA LYS A 270 -9.62 -0.98 -4.41
C LYS A 270 -9.82 0.53 -4.47
N LYS A 271 -11.08 0.98 -4.63
CA LYS A 271 -11.40 2.41 -4.64
C LYS A 271 -11.03 3.09 -3.33
N TRP A 272 -11.17 2.39 -2.20
CA TRP A 272 -10.73 2.92 -0.91
C TRP A 272 -9.21 3.04 -0.85
N CYS A 273 -8.46 2.05 -1.34
CA CYS A 273 -7.01 2.09 -1.42
C CYS A 273 -6.51 3.30 -2.22
N ASP A 274 -7.11 3.56 -3.39
CA ASP A 274 -6.77 4.70 -4.25
C ASP A 274 -6.98 6.05 -3.54
N ARG A 275 -8.04 6.17 -2.73
CA ARG A 275 -8.31 7.39 -1.95
C ARG A 275 -7.41 7.53 -0.73
N TYR A 276 -7.12 6.42 -0.04
CA TYR A 276 -6.37 6.44 1.21
C TYR A 276 -4.90 6.80 0.97
N PHE A 277 -4.28 6.19 -0.05
CA PHE A 277 -2.86 6.39 -0.37
C PHE A 277 -2.62 7.55 -1.35
N TYR A 278 -3.32 8.67 -1.17
CA TYR A 278 -3.21 9.85 -2.03
C TYR A 278 -2.45 11.00 -1.35
N LEU A 279 -1.41 11.50 -2.02
CA LEU A 279 -0.64 12.66 -1.55
C LEU A 279 -1.32 13.94 -2.00
N THR A 280 -2.21 14.49 -1.18
CA THR A 280 -3.01 15.67 -1.52
C THR A 280 -2.18 16.89 -1.94
N HIS A 281 -1.01 17.09 -1.35
CA HIS A 281 -0.11 18.21 -1.68
C HIS A 281 0.72 17.99 -2.96
N ARG A 282 0.75 16.77 -3.51
CA ARG A 282 1.40 16.44 -4.79
C ARG A 282 0.39 16.21 -5.92
N GLY A 283 -0.87 15.92 -5.58
CA GLY A 283 -1.89 15.55 -6.56
C GLY A 283 -1.61 14.19 -7.23
N GLU A 284 -1.01 13.26 -6.49
CA GLU A 284 -0.68 11.91 -7.00
C GLU A 284 -0.90 10.84 -5.93
N ALA A 285 -1.22 9.62 -6.35
CA ALA A 285 -1.20 8.43 -5.51
C ALA A 285 0.24 8.04 -5.15
N ARG A 286 0.41 7.39 -3.99
CA ARG A 286 1.70 6.87 -3.53
C ARG A 286 2.24 5.81 -4.49
N GLY A 287 1.35 4.95 -4.96
CA GLY A 287 1.62 3.81 -5.83
C GLY A 287 0.40 3.46 -6.67
N ILE A 288 0.37 2.24 -7.20
CA ILE A 288 -0.69 1.75 -8.11
C ILE A 288 -1.85 1.08 -7.38
N GLY A 289 -1.97 1.34 -6.07
CA GLY A 289 -3.04 0.85 -5.21
C GLY A 289 -2.94 -0.64 -4.90
N GLY A 290 -4.09 -1.23 -4.63
CA GLY A 290 -4.26 -2.59 -4.14
C GLY A 290 -5.64 -2.70 -3.49
N VAL A 291 -5.71 -3.21 -2.27
CA VAL A 291 -6.96 -3.20 -1.46
C VAL A 291 -6.70 -2.53 -0.11
N PHE A 292 -7.69 -1.80 0.39
CA PHE A 292 -7.67 -1.20 1.72
C PHE A 292 -9.08 -1.24 2.33
N PHE A 293 -9.18 -1.63 3.58
CA PHE A 293 -10.41 -1.62 4.37
C PHE A 293 -10.12 -1.33 5.84
N ASP A 294 -11.08 -0.69 6.48
CA ASP A 294 -11.08 -0.42 7.92
C ASP A 294 -12.50 -0.53 8.46
N ASP A 295 -12.65 -0.64 9.78
CA ASP A 295 -13.95 -0.77 10.43
C ASP A 295 -14.85 -1.84 9.78
N LEU A 296 -14.27 -2.97 9.36
CA LEU A 296 -14.97 -4.06 8.70
C LEU A 296 -15.61 -4.98 9.74
N ASP A 297 -16.89 -4.72 10.00
CA ASP A 297 -17.76 -5.42 10.95
C ASP A 297 -19.12 -5.81 10.33
N THR A 298 -19.21 -5.82 8.99
CA THR A 298 -20.47 -5.94 8.24
C THR A 298 -21.05 -7.35 8.14
N HIS A 299 -20.25 -8.39 8.42
CA HIS A 299 -20.64 -9.79 8.32
C HIS A 299 -20.37 -10.54 9.63
N HIS A 300 -20.68 -11.82 9.69
CA HIS A 300 -20.33 -12.63 10.86
C HIS A 300 -18.79 -12.65 11.05
N PRO A 301 -18.25 -12.52 12.29
CA PRO A 301 -16.81 -12.41 12.51
C PRO A 301 -16.00 -13.56 11.92
N GLU A 302 -16.54 -14.79 11.91
CA GLU A 302 -15.92 -15.94 11.25
C GLU A 302 -15.74 -15.77 9.74
N GLN A 303 -16.70 -15.14 9.06
CA GLN A 303 -16.64 -14.92 7.62
C GLN A 303 -15.57 -13.88 7.28
N ILE A 304 -15.52 -12.78 8.06
CA ILE A 304 -14.50 -11.74 7.89
C ILE A 304 -13.12 -12.28 8.28
N PHE A 305 -13.01 -13.10 9.32
CA PHE A 305 -11.74 -13.72 9.67
C PHE A 305 -11.21 -14.62 8.55
N LYS A 306 -12.08 -15.44 7.93
CA LYS A 306 -11.69 -16.25 6.78
C LYS A 306 -11.23 -15.35 5.61
N PHE A 307 -11.94 -14.25 5.34
CA PHE A 307 -11.57 -13.26 4.32
C PHE A 307 -10.20 -12.64 4.59
N VAL A 308 -9.96 -12.15 5.81
CA VAL A 308 -8.69 -11.55 6.22
C VAL A 308 -7.54 -12.56 6.10
N ARG A 309 -7.80 -13.83 6.41
CA ARG A 309 -6.82 -14.91 6.19
C ARG A 309 -6.52 -15.13 4.71
N GLU A 310 -7.53 -15.24 3.85
CA GLU A 310 -7.29 -15.39 2.40
C GLU A 310 -6.53 -14.18 1.83
N CYS A 311 -6.83 -12.96 2.30
CA CYS A 311 -6.11 -11.75 1.93
C CYS A 311 -4.65 -11.71 2.42
N GLY A 312 -4.38 -12.18 3.64
CA GLY A 312 -3.02 -12.31 4.16
C GLY A 312 -2.21 -13.38 3.44
N ASP A 313 -2.83 -14.55 3.20
CA ASP A 313 -2.22 -15.69 2.51
C ASP A 313 -1.95 -15.37 1.03
N ALA A 314 -2.72 -14.45 0.44
CA ALA A 314 -2.51 -13.95 -0.92
C ALA A 314 -1.28 -13.02 -1.08
N PHE A 315 -0.68 -12.54 0.02
CA PHE A 315 0.45 -11.62 -0.05
C PHE A 315 1.66 -12.20 -0.81
N LEU A 316 2.16 -13.37 -0.38
CA LEU A 316 3.33 -13.99 -1.02
C LEU A 316 3.05 -14.32 -2.50
N PRO A 317 1.93 -14.97 -2.87
CA PRO A 317 1.55 -15.17 -4.27
C PRO A 317 1.45 -13.87 -5.08
N SER A 318 1.01 -12.77 -4.47
CA SER A 318 0.87 -11.49 -5.19
C SER A 318 2.21 -10.78 -5.45
N TYR A 319 3.22 -11.01 -4.60
CA TYR A 319 4.46 -10.22 -4.59
C TYR A 319 5.73 -10.99 -4.96
N VAL A 320 5.89 -12.23 -4.49
CA VAL A 320 7.09 -13.04 -4.75
C VAL A 320 7.35 -13.24 -6.26
N PRO A 321 6.34 -13.53 -7.11
CA PRO A 321 6.58 -13.62 -8.55
C PRO A 321 7.15 -12.34 -9.16
N ILE A 322 6.70 -11.17 -8.70
CA ILE A 322 7.19 -9.88 -9.15
C ILE A 322 8.65 -9.70 -8.73
N VAL A 323 8.98 -10.00 -7.47
CA VAL A 323 10.37 -9.94 -6.98
C VAL A 323 11.28 -10.85 -7.79
N MET A 324 10.91 -12.12 -7.95
CA MET A 324 11.72 -13.11 -8.66
C MET A 324 11.95 -12.76 -10.12
N LYS A 325 10.95 -12.15 -10.77
CA LYS A 325 11.06 -11.69 -12.17
C LYS A 325 11.96 -10.47 -12.31
N ARG A 326 11.90 -9.52 -11.37
CA ARG A 326 12.52 -8.19 -11.52
C ARG A 326 13.86 -8.02 -10.80
N LYS A 327 14.16 -8.81 -9.76
CA LYS A 327 15.32 -8.58 -8.87
C LYS A 327 16.67 -8.54 -9.59
N ASP A 328 16.81 -9.30 -10.67
CA ASP A 328 18.07 -9.43 -11.43
C ASP A 328 18.14 -8.52 -12.67
N HIS A 329 17.14 -7.64 -12.88
CA HIS A 329 17.19 -6.67 -13.98
C HIS A 329 18.38 -5.71 -13.82
N THR A 330 19.05 -5.38 -14.92
CA THR A 330 20.05 -4.30 -14.91
C THR A 330 19.35 -2.95 -14.79
N PHE A 331 20.01 -2.00 -14.10
CA PHE A 331 19.50 -0.64 -13.97
C PHE A 331 20.64 0.39 -14.06
N THR A 332 20.30 1.60 -14.49
CA THR A 332 21.25 2.72 -14.59
C THR A 332 21.30 3.54 -13.30
N PRO A 333 22.34 4.35 -13.07
CA PRO A 333 22.38 5.29 -11.95
C PRO A 333 21.16 6.22 -11.90
N GLN A 334 20.70 6.70 -13.07
CA GLN A 334 19.52 7.57 -13.19
C GLN A 334 18.25 6.86 -12.70
N GLN A 335 18.09 5.58 -13.05
CA GLN A 335 16.95 4.79 -12.58
C GLN A 335 16.98 4.57 -11.06
N LYS A 336 18.18 4.44 -10.48
CA LYS A 336 18.37 4.40 -9.03
C LYS A 336 18.05 5.76 -8.39
N GLU A 337 18.45 6.87 -8.98
CA GLU A 337 18.09 8.22 -8.50
C GLU A 337 16.58 8.45 -8.53
N TRP A 338 15.90 8.03 -9.61
CA TRP A 338 14.44 8.08 -9.68
C TRP A 338 13.77 7.26 -8.58
N GLN A 339 14.26 6.05 -8.29
CA GLN A 339 13.79 5.26 -7.14
C GLN A 339 13.90 6.05 -5.83
N GLN A 340 14.99 6.80 -5.62
CA GLN A 340 15.18 7.61 -4.42
C GLN A 340 14.16 8.75 -4.33
N ILE A 341 13.83 9.39 -5.46
CA ILE A 341 12.80 10.43 -5.54
C ILE A 341 11.41 9.84 -5.23
N ARG A 342 11.07 8.67 -5.79
CA ARG A 342 9.82 7.97 -5.49
C ARG A 342 9.74 7.55 -4.02
N ARG A 343 10.84 7.09 -3.42
CA ARG A 343 10.94 6.82 -1.98
C ARG A 343 10.77 8.07 -1.13
N GLY A 344 11.20 9.24 -1.61
CA GLY A 344 10.88 10.52 -0.98
C GLY A 344 9.37 10.77 -0.86
N ARG A 345 8.59 10.41 -1.90
CA ARG A 345 7.12 10.45 -1.85
C ARG A 345 6.54 9.45 -0.84
N TYR A 346 7.13 8.26 -0.74
CA TYR A 346 6.73 7.29 0.27
C TYR A 346 6.90 7.84 1.71
N VAL A 347 8.04 8.48 1.97
CA VAL A 347 8.32 9.16 3.25
C VAL A 347 7.34 10.32 3.49
N GLU A 348 7.08 11.16 2.49
CA GLU A 348 6.10 12.24 2.58
C GLU A 348 4.73 11.71 3.00
N PHE A 349 4.25 10.61 2.39
CA PHE A 349 2.98 10.02 2.77
C PHE A 349 2.96 9.53 4.21
N ASN A 350 3.96 8.73 4.61
CA ASN A 350 3.98 8.12 5.95
C ASN A 350 4.06 9.17 7.07
N LEU A 351 4.80 10.26 6.87
CA LEU A 351 4.95 11.28 7.90
C LEU A 351 3.82 12.33 7.89
N VAL A 352 3.26 12.66 6.72
CA VAL A 352 2.28 13.75 6.57
C VAL A 352 0.84 13.26 6.59
N HIS A 353 0.55 12.06 6.07
CA HIS A 353 -0.83 11.60 5.84
C HIS A 353 -1.19 10.38 6.67
N ASP A 354 -0.30 9.38 6.76
CA ASP A 354 -0.62 8.08 7.35
C ASP A 354 -1.10 8.17 8.81
N ARG A 355 -2.30 7.63 9.06
CA ARG A 355 -2.94 7.65 10.38
C ARG A 355 -2.21 6.75 11.35
N GLY A 356 -1.78 5.56 10.91
CA GLY A 356 -1.09 4.59 11.75
C GLY A 356 0.20 5.14 12.33
N THR A 357 1.03 5.75 11.48
CA THR A 357 2.30 6.39 11.87
C THR A 357 2.08 7.56 12.84
N LYS A 358 1.14 8.47 12.54
CA LYS A 358 0.82 9.59 13.45
C LYS A 358 0.31 9.14 14.81
N PHE A 359 -0.59 8.15 14.84
CA PHE A 359 -1.11 7.59 16.08
C PHE A 359 0.00 6.92 16.88
N GLY A 360 0.82 6.09 16.22
CA GLY A 360 1.96 5.41 16.83
C GLY A 360 2.94 6.38 17.47
N LEU A 361 3.33 7.45 16.77
CA LEU A 361 4.32 8.42 17.27
C LEU A 361 3.80 9.33 18.39
N ARG A 362 2.48 9.60 18.42
CA ARG A 362 1.85 10.44 19.46
C ARG A 362 1.37 9.64 20.66
N GLY A 363 1.31 8.31 20.56
CA GLY A 363 0.87 7.42 21.62
C GLY A 363 1.84 7.38 22.81
N PRO A 364 1.39 6.95 24.00
CA PRO A 364 2.25 6.82 25.17
C PRO A 364 3.25 5.66 25.01
N GLY A 365 4.53 5.92 25.30
CA GLY A 365 5.61 4.93 25.24
C GLY A 365 5.83 4.32 23.84
N PRO A 366 5.96 5.14 22.77
CA PRO A 366 6.04 4.62 21.43
C PRO A 366 7.38 3.89 21.23
N LYS A 367 7.32 2.68 20.67
CA LYS A 367 8.52 2.02 20.14
C LYS A 367 8.82 2.64 18.78
N ILE A 368 9.50 3.79 18.80
CA ILE A 368 9.74 4.64 17.62
C ILE A 368 10.33 3.83 16.46
N GLU A 369 11.35 3.01 16.73
CA GLU A 369 11.99 2.17 15.71
C GLU A 369 11.02 1.19 15.02
N ASN A 370 10.03 0.67 15.77
CA ASN A 370 9.03 -0.24 15.20
C ASN A 370 8.08 0.49 14.25
N ILE A 371 7.80 1.78 14.52
CA ILE A 371 6.91 2.61 13.72
C ILE A 371 7.64 3.10 12.47
N LEU A 372 8.88 3.57 12.64
CA LEU A 372 9.72 4.09 11.56
C LEU A 372 10.41 3.00 10.73
N MET A 373 10.20 1.72 11.06
CA MET A 373 10.59 0.58 10.23
C MET A 373 10.09 0.77 8.78
N SER A 374 8.91 1.36 8.62
CA SER A 374 8.27 1.64 7.32
C SER A 374 9.03 2.62 6.42
N LEU A 375 10.01 3.36 6.94
CA LEU A 375 10.79 4.30 6.14
C LEU A 375 11.92 3.56 5.40
N PRO A 376 12.19 3.91 4.13
CA PRO A 376 13.32 3.35 3.38
C PRO A 376 14.66 3.74 4.02
N LEU A 377 15.71 2.97 3.70
CA LEU A 377 17.07 3.28 4.17
C LEU A 377 17.58 4.60 3.57
N THR A 378 17.24 4.85 2.30
CA THR A 378 17.60 6.07 1.58
C THR A 378 16.39 6.65 0.84
N ALA A 379 16.36 7.98 0.73
CA ALA A 379 15.38 8.75 -0.05
C ALA A 379 16.00 10.08 -0.51
N ARG A 380 15.46 10.67 -1.57
CA ARG A 380 15.97 11.91 -2.18
C ARG A 380 14.85 12.92 -2.45
N TRP A 381 15.16 14.19 -2.25
CA TRP A 381 14.29 15.32 -2.62
C TRP A 381 15.08 16.30 -3.48
N GLU A 382 14.51 16.64 -4.62
CA GLU A 382 15.08 17.60 -5.55
C GLU A 382 14.12 18.75 -5.80
N TYR A 383 14.68 19.96 -5.86
CA TYR A 383 13.91 21.17 -6.09
C TYR A 383 13.42 21.22 -7.54
N CYS A 384 12.10 21.30 -7.73
CA CYS A 384 11.45 21.39 -9.04
C CYS A 384 11.80 20.28 -10.04
N HIS A 385 12.19 19.08 -9.57
CA HIS A 385 12.44 17.94 -10.45
C HIS A 385 11.19 17.54 -11.23
N SER A 386 11.34 17.37 -12.54
CA SER A 386 10.36 16.77 -13.44
C SER A 386 11.06 15.70 -14.29
N PRO A 387 10.42 14.54 -14.53
CA PRO A 387 11.00 13.51 -15.39
C PRO A 387 11.11 13.99 -16.85
N GLU A 388 11.89 13.25 -17.65
CA GLU A 388 11.98 13.48 -19.10
C GLU A 388 10.64 13.23 -19.79
N GLU A 389 10.27 14.11 -20.72
CA GLU A 389 9.03 14.02 -21.49
C GLU A 389 9.03 12.75 -22.36
N GLY A 390 7.96 11.97 -22.28
CA GLY A 390 7.80 10.67 -22.93
C GLY A 390 8.55 9.51 -22.27
N GLY A 391 9.27 9.76 -21.17
CA GLY A 391 10.04 8.76 -20.43
C GLY A 391 9.18 7.77 -19.63
N GLU A 392 9.80 6.69 -19.15
CA GLU A 392 9.12 5.68 -18.32
C GLU A 392 8.70 6.25 -16.95
N GLU A 393 9.46 7.21 -16.42
CA GLU A 393 9.17 7.92 -15.19
C GLU A 393 7.89 8.76 -15.31
N GLU A 394 7.71 9.45 -16.45
CA GLU A 394 6.50 10.23 -16.72
C GLU A 394 5.27 9.33 -16.88
N LYS A 395 5.40 8.19 -17.56
CA LYS A 395 4.32 7.19 -17.68
C LYS A 395 3.80 6.74 -16.31
N LEU A 396 4.70 6.48 -15.36
CA LEU A 396 4.28 6.18 -13.99
C LEU A 396 3.54 7.36 -13.37
N LEU A 397 4.07 8.59 -13.45
CA LEU A 397 3.43 9.76 -12.85
C LEU A 397 2.01 10.00 -13.36
N GLU A 398 1.76 9.81 -14.66
CA GLU A 398 0.42 9.95 -15.22
C GLU A 398 -0.57 8.95 -14.60
N ILE A 399 -0.15 7.70 -14.40
CA ILE A 399 -0.94 6.69 -13.70
C ILE A 399 -1.16 7.06 -12.22
N LEU A 400 -0.17 7.65 -11.56
CA LEU A 400 -0.30 8.06 -10.16
C LEU A 400 -1.23 9.28 -9.99
N LYS A 401 -1.23 10.22 -10.93
CA LYS A 401 -2.20 11.34 -10.95
C LYS A 401 -3.62 10.85 -11.27
N HIS A 402 -3.72 9.81 -12.09
CA HIS A 402 -4.98 9.27 -12.57
C HIS A 402 -5.05 7.75 -12.35
N PRO A 403 -5.32 7.29 -11.10
CA PRO A 403 -5.46 5.86 -10.80
C PRO A 403 -6.44 5.19 -11.77
N LYS A 404 -6.03 4.06 -12.34
CA LYS A 404 -6.83 3.29 -13.29
C LYS A 404 -7.24 1.93 -12.72
N GLU A 405 -8.11 1.24 -13.43
CA GLU A 405 -8.44 -0.16 -13.14
C GLU A 405 -7.41 -1.08 -13.80
N TRP A 406 -6.87 -2.03 -13.03
CA TRP A 406 -5.87 -3.00 -13.52
C TRP A 406 -6.52 -4.31 -13.94
N VAL A 407 -7.63 -4.68 -13.32
CA VAL A 407 -8.45 -5.86 -13.65
C VAL A 407 -9.91 -5.43 -13.77
N PRO A 408 -10.77 -6.19 -14.46
CA PRO A 408 -12.21 -5.91 -14.47
C PRO A 408 -12.73 -5.83 -13.04
N LEU A 409 -13.63 -4.89 -12.73
CA LEU A 409 -14.23 -4.80 -11.40
C LEU A 409 -15.32 -5.86 -11.16
N ASN A 410 -15.91 -6.36 -12.25
CA ASN A 410 -17.01 -7.32 -12.20
C ASN A 410 -16.53 -8.76 -12.44
#